data_AF-A0AA43FHC0-F1
#
_entry.id   AF-A0AA43FHC0-F1
#
_cell.length_a   1.000
_cell.length_b   1.000
_cell.length_c   1.000
_cell.angle_alpha   90.00
_cell.angle_beta   90.00
_cell.angle_gamma   90.00
#
_symmetry.space_group_name_H-M   'P 1'
#
loop_
_entity.id
_entity.type
_entity.pdbx_description
1 polymer ?
#
loop_
_entity_poly.entity_id
_entity_poly.type
_entity_poly.pdbx_seq_one_letter_code
_entity_poly.pdbx_strand_id
1 'polypeptide(L)'
;AKPKRKSSISTENILFVLGGSFQRTEDNLEQLIKKRIEKGTGRFKEDGSVTITGFINSDKRPAEPSRNYYSEAEADDFIRFGLIPELVGRAPVRTYVNPLSKNDLIRIMTETEDSVLAQYKFEFSLFGIELTFTPDAIEWVAEKAENKKTGARALISVWENLLTDFQFELPGRNFKALEISAEVCQAPRDHILVMLEQSPLVDFIEKFRRDHGIELVIPEPVEQKIREYAKDNSIPISTALIRLLSRASALNYMNMKGKFTITEEMLENPKYFDDMYVKWHQAQMDLQEARDNAAE
;
A
#
# COMPACT_ATOMS: atom_id res chain seq x y z
N ALA A 1 -8.66 22.01 -55.87
CA ALA A 1 -9.46 21.76 -54.65
C ALA A 1 -9.12 22.82 -53.60
N LYS A 2 -10.10 23.55 -53.05
CA LYS A 2 -9.84 24.51 -51.95
C LYS A 2 -9.55 23.72 -50.66
N PRO A 3 -8.53 24.08 -49.85
CA PRO A 3 -8.23 23.38 -48.61
C PRO A 3 -9.38 23.56 -47.62
N LYS A 4 -9.88 22.47 -47.03
CA LYS A 4 -10.86 22.50 -45.93
C LYS A 4 -10.25 23.36 -44.80
N ARG A 5 -10.85 24.53 -44.54
CA ARG A 5 -10.52 25.34 -43.36
C ARG A 5 -10.77 24.48 -42.12
N LYS A 6 -9.74 24.27 -41.30
CA LYS A 6 -9.91 23.67 -39.96
C LYS A 6 -10.93 24.54 -39.23
N SER A 7 -12.05 23.94 -38.83
CA SER A 7 -13.09 24.62 -38.06
C SER A 7 -12.51 25.01 -36.70
N SER A 8 -12.30 26.31 -36.47
CA SER A 8 -11.95 26.84 -35.15
C SER A 8 -13.23 26.98 -34.33
N ILE A 9 -13.25 26.42 -33.12
CA ILE A 9 -14.35 26.54 -32.16
C ILE A 9 -13.98 27.64 -31.16
N SER A 10 -14.91 28.54 -30.85
CA SER A 10 -14.73 29.55 -29.80
C SER A 10 -14.75 28.90 -28.41
N THR A 11 -13.84 29.32 -27.53
CA THR A 11 -13.73 28.83 -26.15
C THR A 11 -14.31 29.80 -25.12
N GLU A 12 -15.00 30.87 -25.55
CA GLU A 12 -15.50 31.95 -24.68
C GLU A 12 -16.44 31.45 -23.58
N ASN A 13 -17.31 30.49 -23.91
CA ASN A 13 -18.31 29.94 -22.98
C ASN A 13 -17.93 28.58 -22.40
N ILE A 14 -16.67 28.16 -22.54
CA ILE A 14 -16.20 26.89 -21.98
C ILE A 14 -15.78 27.14 -20.54
N LEU A 15 -16.36 26.40 -19.59
CA LEU A 15 -15.91 26.39 -18.21
C LEU A 15 -14.60 25.59 -18.11
N PHE A 16 -13.57 26.24 -17.56
CA PHE A 16 -12.29 25.59 -17.28
C PHE A 16 -12.20 25.28 -15.79
N VAL A 17 -12.10 23.99 -15.46
CA VAL A 17 -11.79 23.52 -14.10
C VAL A 17 -10.36 23.03 -14.09
N LEU A 18 -9.50 23.74 -13.36
CA LEU A 18 -8.08 23.42 -13.21
C LEU A 18 -7.87 22.79 -11.83
N GLY A 19 -7.11 21.70 -11.75
CA GLY A 19 -6.84 21.00 -10.50
C GLY A 19 -5.43 20.43 -10.45
N GLY A 20 -4.88 20.30 -9.24
CA GLY A 20 -3.56 19.75 -9.00
C GLY A 20 -3.30 19.52 -7.51
N SER A 21 -2.30 18.70 -7.18
CA SER A 21 -1.90 18.45 -5.79
C SER A 21 -0.93 19.49 -5.22
N PHE A 22 -0.40 20.38 -6.08
CA PHE A 22 0.54 21.46 -5.73
C PHE A 22 1.73 21.03 -4.83
N GLN A 23 2.20 19.80 -5.06
CA GLN A 23 3.39 19.23 -4.41
C GLN A 23 4.63 19.38 -5.32
N ARG A 24 5.75 19.83 -4.77
CA ARG A 24 7.07 19.89 -5.44
C ARG A 24 8.13 19.35 -4.49
N THR A 25 9.25 18.89 -5.05
CA THR A 25 10.35 18.31 -4.27
C THR A 25 10.97 19.30 -3.28
N GLU A 26 10.98 20.59 -3.61
CA GLU A 26 11.69 21.62 -2.82
C GLU A 26 10.75 22.53 -2.00
N ASP A 27 9.62 22.98 -2.56
CA ASP A 27 8.66 23.85 -1.88
C ASP A 27 7.22 23.44 -2.21
N ASN A 28 6.49 22.95 -1.22
CA ASN A 28 5.06 22.68 -1.34
C ASN A 28 4.24 23.97 -1.15
N LEU A 29 3.14 24.12 -1.89
CA LEU A 29 2.27 25.30 -1.77
C LEU A 29 1.77 25.50 -0.33
N GLU A 30 1.38 24.42 0.35
CA GLU A 30 0.97 24.44 1.76
C GLU A 30 2.04 25.05 2.68
N GLN A 31 3.32 24.75 2.45
CA GLN A 31 4.43 25.30 3.22
C GLN A 31 4.65 26.78 2.93
N LEU A 32 4.46 27.23 1.68
CA LEU A 32 4.55 28.64 1.32
C LEU A 32 3.46 29.45 2.03
N ILE A 33 2.23 28.95 2.02
CA ILE A 33 1.08 29.54 2.72
C ILE A 33 1.38 29.63 4.23
N LYS A 34 1.85 28.52 4.83
CA LYS A 34 2.21 28.47 6.25
C LYS A 34 3.30 29.50 6.59
N LYS A 35 4.39 29.55 5.82
CA LYS A 35 5.47 30.54 5.98
C LYS A 35 4.93 31.98 5.89
N ARG A 36 3.96 32.26 5.01
CA ARG A 36 3.34 33.59 4.90
C ARG A 36 2.50 33.91 6.13
N ILE A 37 1.64 33.01 6.58
CA ILE A 37 0.79 33.21 7.77
C ILE A 37 1.66 33.44 9.01
N GLU A 38 2.72 32.65 9.18
CA GLU A 38 3.67 32.77 10.29
C GLU A 38 4.48 34.07 10.25
N LYS A 39 4.76 34.62 9.06
CA LYS A 39 5.43 35.92 8.90
C LYS A 39 4.45 37.11 9.01
N GLY A 40 3.17 36.91 8.70
CA GLY A 40 2.14 37.94 8.70
C GLY A 40 1.68 38.41 10.09
N THR A 41 2.13 37.77 11.17
CA THR A 41 1.93 38.20 12.57
C THR A 41 2.77 39.42 12.96
N GLY A 42 3.75 39.82 12.12
CA GLY A 42 4.43 41.11 12.24
C GLY A 42 4.04 42.06 11.10
N ARG A 43 3.14 43.01 11.35
CA ARG A 43 2.87 44.11 10.42
C ARG A 43 3.62 45.38 10.84
N PHE A 44 4.38 45.96 9.91
CA PHE A 44 4.85 47.35 10.01
C PHE A 44 3.71 48.25 9.53
N LYS A 45 3.28 49.22 10.35
CA LYS A 45 2.39 50.29 9.89
C LYS A 45 3.20 51.35 9.14
N GLU A 46 2.56 52.03 8.19
CA GLU A 46 3.18 53.14 7.41
C GLU A 46 3.63 54.33 8.27
N ASP A 47 3.23 54.39 9.55
CA ASP A 47 3.67 55.39 10.53
C ASP A 47 5.01 55.03 11.22
N GLY A 48 5.67 53.93 10.81
CA GLY A 48 6.91 53.45 11.43
C GLY A 48 6.70 52.75 12.77
N SER A 49 5.46 52.57 13.24
CA SER A 49 5.16 51.79 14.44
C SER A 49 5.01 50.30 14.12
N VAL A 50 5.76 49.48 14.85
CA VAL A 50 5.60 48.02 14.80
C VAL A 50 4.45 47.67 15.75
N THR A 51 3.31 47.28 15.19
CA THR A 51 2.27 46.63 16.01
C THR A 51 2.59 45.14 16.03
N ILE A 52 3.29 44.67 17.07
CA ILE A 52 3.41 43.24 17.34
C ILE A 52 2.05 42.79 17.85
N THR A 53 1.19 42.30 16.95
CA THR A 53 -0.01 41.57 17.35
C THR A 53 0.40 40.20 17.88
N GLY A 54 0.77 40.21 19.17
CA GLY A 54 0.95 39.02 19.99
C GLY A 54 2.20 38.22 19.69
N PHE A 55 3.14 38.24 20.63
CA PHE A 55 3.83 37.02 21.02
C PHE A 55 2.77 36.02 21.50
N ILE A 56 2.11 35.32 20.56
CA ILE A 56 1.51 34.04 20.90
C ILE A 56 2.71 33.15 21.11
N ASN A 57 3.05 32.92 22.38
CA ASN A 57 4.06 31.98 22.81
C ASN A 57 4.08 30.78 21.86
N SER A 58 5.24 30.52 21.26
CA SER A 58 5.59 29.28 20.58
C SER A 58 5.66 28.09 21.54
N ASP A 59 4.94 28.15 22.67
CA ASP A 59 4.76 27.06 23.59
C ASP A 59 3.50 26.29 23.18
N LYS A 60 3.75 25.17 22.51
CA LYS A 60 2.89 23.97 22.58
C LYS A 60 1.39 24.21 22.32
N ARG A 61 1.02 24.87 21.23
CA ARG A 61 -0.19 24.40 20.55
C ARG A 61 0.21 23.12 19.84
N PRO A 62 -0.33 21.93 20.21
CA PRO A 62 -0.17 20.77 19.36
C PRO A 62 -0.60 21.23 17.97
N ALA A 63 0.21 20.95 16.94
CA ALA A 63 -0.20 21.20 15.57
C ALA A 63 -1.60 20.62 15.43
N GLU A 64 -2.63 21.46 15.23
CA GLU A 64 -3.97 20.92 15.06
C GLU A 64 -3.89 20.00 13.85
N PRO A 65 -4.14 18.69 14.02
CA PRO A 65 -3.92 17.72 12.95
C PRO A 65 -4.84 17.94 11.74
N SER A 66 -5.76 18.90 11.82
CA SER A 66 -6.86 19.14 10.90
C SER A 66 -6.83 20.50 10.18
N ARG A 67 -5.88 21.41 10.47
CA ARG A 67 -5.89 22.71 9.79
C ARG A 67 -5.40 22.59 8.35
N ASN A 68 -6.34 22.65 7.41
CA ASN A 68 -6.05 22.71 5.98
C ASN A 68 -5.61 24.12 5.57
N TYR A 69 -4.31 24.35 5.37
CA TYR A 69 -3.80 25.68 5.03
C TYR A 69 -4.25 26.17 3.65
N TYR A 70 -4.71 25.29 2.75
CA TYR A 70 -5.21 25.71 1.43
C TYR A 70 -6.41 26.65 1.50
N SER A 71 -7.15 26.70 2.62
CA SER A 71 -8.26 27.63 2.81
C SER A 71 -7.82 29.10 2.87
N GLU A 72 -6.55 29.35 3.17
CA GLU A 72 -5.97 30.68 3.30
C GLU A 72 -5.13 31.05 2.06
N ALA A 73 -5.13 30.24 1.00
CA ALA A 73 -4.27 30.45 -0.16
C ALA A 73 -4.59 31.75 -0.92
N GLU A 74 -3.58 32.59 -1.17
CA GLU A 74 -3.71 33.82 -1.96
C GLU A 74 -2.99 33.68 -3.31
N ALA A 75 -3.28 34.59 -4.24
CA ALA A 75 -2.68 34.59 -5.58
C ALA A 75 -1.14 34.58 -5.54
N ASP A 76 -0.54 35.34 -4.63
CA ASP A 76 0.90 35.44 -4.47
C ASP A 76 1.56 34.12 -4.09
N ASP A 77 0.87 33.23 -3.36
CA ASP A 77 1.40 31.91 -3.01
C ASP A 77 1.55 31.04 -4.27
N PHE A 78 0.56 31.10 -5.17
CA PHE A 78 0.60 30.38 -6.44
C PHE A 78 1.67 30.93 -7.38
N ILE A 79 1.88 32.25 -7.38
CA ILE A 79 2.95 32.88 -8.17
C ILE A 79 4.33 32.46 -7.65
N ARG A 80 4.53 32.51 -6.32
CA ARG A 80 5.76 32.02 -5.66
C ARG A 80 5.98 30.53 -5.88
N PHE A 81 4.90 29.75 -5.91
CA PHE A 81 4.94 28.33 -6.26
C PHE A 81 5.36 28.08 -7.72
N GLY A 82 5.27 29.09 -8.60
CA GLY A 82 5.78 29.05 -9.96
C GLY A 82 4.71 29.14 -11.06
N LEU A 83 3.46 29.43 -10.72
CA LEU A 83 2.43 29.74 -11.72
C LEU A 83 2.61 31.17 -12.24
N ILE A 84 2.36 31.37 -13.54
CA ILE A 84 2.42 32.71 -14.13
C ILE A 84 1.22 33.56 -13.68
N PRO A 85 1.40 34.87 -13.42
CA PRO A 85 0.34 35.76 -12.95
C PRO A 85 -0.90 35.78 -13.85
N GLU A 86 -0.72 35.69 -15.17
CA GLU A 86 -1.81 35.70 -16.15
C GLU A 86 -2.73 34.49 -16.01
N LEU A 87 -2.17 33.32 -15.67
CA LEU A 87 -2.94 32.11 -15.44
C LEU A 87 -3.71 32.20 -14.11
N VAL A 88 -3.04 32.66 -13.06
CA VAL A 88 -3.67 32.85 -11.73
C VAL A 88 -4.79 33.91 -11.80
N GLY A 89 -4.61 34.96 -12.59
CA GLY A 89 -5.62 35.99 -12.83
C GLY A 89 -6.83 35.50 -13.62
N ARG A 90 -6.65 34.51 -14.51
CA ARG A 90 -7.76 33.85 -15.24
C ARG A 90 -8.48 32.79 -14.41
N ALA A 91 -7.99 32.46 -13.21
CA ALA A 91 -8.59 31.52 -12.27
C ALA A 91 -9.01 32.24 -10.96
N PRO A 92 -10.05 33.11 -11.00
CA PRO A 92 -10.48 33.90 -9.85
C PRO A 92 -11.17 33.08 -8.75
N VAL A 93 -11.81 31.97 -9.12
CA VAL A 93 -12.47 31.06 -8.18
C VAL A 93 -11.48 29.98 -7.77
N ARG A 94 -11.25 29.85 -6.47
CA ARG A 94 -10.35 28.86 -5.87
C ARG A 94 -11.12 28.04 -4.86
N THR A 95 -10.92 26.74 -4.90
CA THR A 95 -11.50 25.79 -3.96
C THR A 95 -10.43 24.79 -3.56
N TYR A 96 -10.63 24.14 -2.42
CA TYR A 96 -9.71 23.18 -1.86
C TYR A 96 -10.47 21.95 -1.38
N VAL A 97 -9.77 20.82 -1.32
CA VAL A 97 -10.30 19.57 -0.78
C VAL A 97 -9.63 19.28 0.55
N ASN A 98 -10.38 18.71 1.48
CA ASN A 98 -9.84 18.26 2.76
C ASN A 98 -9.15 16.91 2.61
N PRO A 99 -8.13 16.62 3.43
CA PRO A 99 -7.60 15.27 3.57
C PRO A 99 -8.72 14.30 3.94
N LEU A 100 -8.66 13.08 3.40
CA LEU A 100 -9.63 12.03 3.70
C LEU A 100 -9.35 11.46 5.09
N SER A 101 -10.35 11.46 5.97
CA SER A 101 -10.34 10.72 7.22
C SER A 101 -10.78 9.27 7.03
N LYS A 102 -10.53 8.40 8.02
CA LYS A 102 -11.13 7.06 8.10
C LYS A 102 -12.63 7.04 7.80
N ASN A 103 -13.39 7.98 8.38
CA ASN A 103 -14.83 8.06 8.17
C ASN A 103 -15.19 8.44 6.73
N ASP A 104 -14.42 9.32 6.10
CA ASP A 104 -14.63 9.66 4.69
C ASP A 104 -14.37 8.45 3.79
N LEU A 105 -13.33 7.65 4.10
CA LEU A 105 -13.03 6.42 3.36
C LEU A 105 -14.15 5.38 3.49
N ILE A 106 -14.74 5.23 4.68
CA ILE A 106 -15.91 4.36 4.90
C ILE A 106 -17.06 4.83 4.02
N ARG A 107 -17.40 6.13 4.06
CA ARG A 107 -18.48 6.71 3.25
C ARG A 107 -18.24 6.54 1.76
N ILE A 108 -17.00 6.69 1.29
CA ILE A 108 -16.64 6.44 -0.10
C ILE A 108 -16.95 4.99 -0.49
N MET A 109 -16.71 4.02 0.39
CA MET A 109 -16.99 2.61 0.10
C MET A 109 -18.49 2.25 0.18
N THR A 110 -19.27 2.93 1.02
CA THR A 110 -20.65 2.51 1.34
C THR A 110 -21.75 3.38 0.74
N GLU A 111 -21.51 4.69 0.56
CA GLU A 111 -22.53 5.67 0.12
C GLU A 111 -22.41 6.03 -1.37
N THR A 112 -21.31 5.67 -2.03
CA THR A 112 -21.13 5.98 -3.46
C THR A 112 -21.79 4.94 -4.35
N GLU A 113 -22.44 5.37 -5.43
CA GLU A 113 -23.16 4.49 -6.36
C GLU A 113 -22.21 3.49 -7.05
N ASP A 114 -21.09 3.99 -7.57
CA ASP A 114 -20.05 3.18 -8.22
C ASP A 114 -18.88 2.86 -7.27
N SER A 115 -19.19 2.42 -6.05
CA SER A 115 -18.16 2.13 -5.06
C SER A 115 -17.32 0.90 -5.43
N VAL A 116 -16.09 0.83 -4.90
CA VAL A 116 -15.23 -0.34 -5.03
C VAL A 116 -15.90 -1.63 -4.52
N LEU A 117 -16.73 -1.52 -3.48
CA LEU A 117 -17.46 -2.68 -2.94
C LEU A 117 -18.56 -3.12 -3.91
N ALA A 118 -19.27 -2.18 -4.53
CA ALA A 118 -20.29 -2.47 -5.54
C ALA A 118 -19.67 -3.17 -6.76
N GLN A 119 -18.50 -2.72 -7.20
CA GLN A 119 -17.73 -3.34 -8.29
C GLN A 119 -17.36 -4.79 -7.95
N TYR A 120 -16.78 -5.06 -6.77
CA TYR A 120 -16.45 -6.44 -6.38
C TYR A 120 -17.68 -7.33 -6.21
N LYS A 121 -18.78 -6.81 -5.65
CA LYS A 121 -20.05 -7.56 -5.58
C LYS A 121 -20.52 -7.96 -6.97
N PHE A 122 -20.46 -7.04 -7.92
CA PHE A 122 -20.82 -7.32 -9.31
C PHE A 122 -19.89 -8.36 -9.92
N GLU A 123 -18.58 -8.23 -9.77
CA GLU A 123 -17.60 -9.19 -10.29
C GLU A 123 -17.83 -10.62 -9.76
N PHE A 124 -18.02 -10.80 -8.45
CA PHE A 124 -18.31 -12.12 -7.87
C PHE A 124 -19.67 -12.67 -8.31
N SER A 125 -20.65 -11.80 -8.53
CA SER A 125 -21.97 -12.21 -9.03
C SER A 125 -21.91 -12.82 -10.43
N LEU A 126 -20.94 -12.43 -11.26
CA LEU A 126 -20.70 -13.05 -12.58
C LEU A 126 -20.29 -14.52 -12.46
N PHE A 127 -19.72 -14.92 -11.32
CA PHE A 127 -19.38 -16.31 -11.00
C PHE A 127 -20.47 -17.02 -10.19
N GLY A 128 -21.61 -16.38 -9.93
CA GLY A 128 -22.70 -16.93 -9.12
C GLY A 128 -22.41 -16.95 -7.62
N ILE A 129 -21.46 -16.12 -7.14
CA ILE A 129 -21.08 -16.02 -5.73
C ILE A 129 -21.65 -14.72 -5.16
N GLU A 130 -22.44 -14.82 -4.08
CA GLU A 130 -22.93 -13.66 -3.33
C GLU A 130 -21.83 -13.14 -2.39
N LEU A 131 -21.34 -11.92 -2.63
CA LEU A 131 -20.31 -11.29 -1.81
C LEU A 131 -20.91 -10.31 -0.80
N THR A 132 -20.66 -10.54 0.48
CA THR A 132 -21.06 -9.65 1.57
C THR A 132 -19.83 -9.12 2.32
N PHE A 133 -19.94 -7.90 2.83
CA PHE A 133 -18.89 -7.26 3.64
C PHE A 133 -19.49 -6.85 4.97
N THR A 134 -18.85 -7.22 6.06
CA THR A 134 -19.27 -6.80 7.39
C THR A 134 -18.75 -5.37 7.69
N PRO A 135 -19.41 -4.62 8.59
CA PRO A 135 -18.98 -3.26 8.92
C PRO A 135 -17.54 -3.17 9.45
N ASP A 136 -17.11 -4.16 10.24
CA ASP A 136 -15.74 -4.27 10.78
C ASP A 136 -14.70 -4.52 9.69
N ALA A 137 -15.03 -5.26 8.62
CA ALA A 137 -14.13 -5.43 7.48
C ALA A 137 -13.89 -4.11 6.75
N ILE A 138 -14.96 -3.34 6.52
CA ILE A 138 -14.89 -2.02 5.88
C ILE A 138 -14.08 -1.06 6.75
N GLU A 139 -14.29 -1.10 8.07
CA GLU A 139 -13.55 -0.28 9.02
C GLU A 139 -12.04 -0.62 9.03
N TRP A 140 -11.71 -1.91 9.02
CA TRP A 140 -10.32 -2.39 8.95
C TRP A 140 -9.61 -1.93 7.68
N VAL A 141 -10.30 -2.00 6.53
CA VAL A 141 -9.74 -1.54 5.26
C VAL A 141 -9.56 -0.02 5.24
N ALA A 142 -10.51 0.74 5.80
CA ALA A 142 -10.40 2.19 5.91
C ALA A 142 -9.17 2.60 6.75
N GLU A 143 -8.94 1.93 7.88
CA GLU A 143 -7.77 2.17 8.74
C GLU A 143 -6.45 1.82 8.03
N LYS A 144 -6.40 0.69 7.31
CA LYS A 144 -5.23 0.32 6.50
C LYS A 144 -4.96 1.31 5.38
N ALA A 145 -6.00 1.82 4.73
CA ALA A 145 -5.89 2.76 3.63
C ALA A 145 -5.45 4.16 4.09
N GLU A 146 -5.96 4.65 5.23
CA GLU A 146 -5.56 5.92 5.84
C GLU A 146 -4.04 5.95 6.12
N ASN A 147 -3.50 4.84 6.66
CA ASN A 147 -2.07 4.69 6.94
C ASN A 147 -1.17 4.76 5.69
N LYS A 148 -1.70 4.42 4.50
CA LYS A 148 -0.93 4.46 3.24
C LYS A 148 -0.78 5.87 2.65
N LYS A 149 -1.45 6.90 3.20
CA LYS A 149 -1.38 8.33 2.79
C LYS A 149 -1.52 8.60 1.28
N THR A 150 -2.16 7.71 0.54
CA THR A 150 -2.38 7.82 -0.92
C THR A 150 -3.84 8.13 -1.27
N GLY A 151 -4.66 8.47 -0.25
CA GLY A 151 -6.07 8.80 -0.37
C GLY A 151 -6.94 7.60 -0.76
N ALA A 152 -8.08 7.85 -1.40
CA ALA A 152 -9.04 6.81 -1.80
C ALA A 152 -8.46 5.75 -2.75
N ARG A 153 -7.37 6.06 -3.49
CA ARG A 153 -6.66 5.07 -4.32
C ARG A 153 -6.08 3.92 -3.51
N ALA A 154 -5.75 4.17 -2.24
CA ALA A 154 -5.29 3.14 -1.32
C ALA A 154 -6.34 2.03 -1.14
N LEU A 155 -7.64 2.38 -1.16
CA LEU A 155 -8.74 1.43 -0.97
C LEU A 155 -8.70 0.32 -2.02
N ILE A 156 -8.52 0.69 -3.29
CA ILE A 156 -8.42 -0.27 -4.41
C ILE A 156 -7.26 -1.23 -4.15
N SER A 157 -6.07 -0.70 -3.84
CA SER A 157 -4.91 -1.55 -3.57
C SER A 157 -5.11 -2.50 -2.39
N VAL A 158 -5.84 -2.08 -1.35
CA VAL A 158 -6.07 -2.93 -0.17
C VAL A 158 -7.05 -4.03 -0.53
N TRP A 159 -8.17 -3.69 -1.18
CA TRP A 159 -9.15 -4.67 -1.62
C TRP A 159 -8.62 -5.65 -2.65
N GLU A 160 -7.81 -5.19 -3.61
CA GLU A 160 -7.18 -6.05 -4.61
C GLU A 160 -6.30 -7.12 -3.93
N ASN A 161 -5.43 -6.71 -3.00
CA ASN A 161 -4.60 -7.65 -2.24
C ASN A 161 -5.43 -8.64 -1.40
N LEU A 162 -6.63 -8.25 -0.95
CA LEU A 162 -7.50 -9.11 -0.16
C LEU A 162 -8.27 -10.11 -1.03
N LEU A 163 -8.82 -9.66 -2.16
CA LEU A 163 -9.81 -10.40 -2.93
C LEU A 163 -9.21 -11.18 -4.11
N THR A 164 -8.00 -10.86 -4.58
CA THR A 164 -7.39 -11.50 -5.76
C THR A 164 -7.35 -13.03 -5.65
N ASP A 165 -6.90 -13.56 -4.50
CA ASP A 165 -6.83 -15.00 -4.29
C ASP A 165 -8.23 -15.65 -4.32
N PHE A 166 -9.24 -14.99 -3.74
CA PHE A 166 -10.64 -15.44 -3.78
C PHE A 166 -11.20 -15.43 -5.21
N GLN A 167 -10.89 -14.40 -5.98
CA GLN A 167 -11.28 -14.29 -7.38
C GLN A 167 -10.62 -15.35 -8.26
N PHE A 168 -9.43 -15.82 -7.90
CA PHE A 168 -8.73 -16.86 -8.65
C PHE A 168 -9.21 -18.26 -8.28
N GLU A 169 -9.34 -18.56 -6.99
CA GLU A 169 -9.57 -19.93 -6.52
C GLU A 169 -11.05 -20.32 -6.48
N LEU A 170 -11.96 -19.39 -6.16
CA LEU A 170 -13.38 -19.73 -5.95
C LEU A 170 -14.17 -20.00 -7.24
N PRO A 171 -13.98 -19.25 -8.35
CA PRO A 171 -14.73 -19.51 -9.57
C PRO A 171 -14.56 -20.94 -10.09
N GLY A 172 -15.67 -21.54 -10.53
CA GLY A 172 -15.70 -22.93 -10.97
C GLY A 172 -15.78 -23.97 -9.84
N ARG A 173 -15.77 -23.54 -8.57
CA ARG A 173 -16.05 -24.40 -7.40
C ARG A 173 -17.49 -24.20 -6.91
N ASN A 174 -17.97 -25.09 -6.05
CA ASN A 174 -19.35 -25.10 -5.53
C ASN A 174 -19.59 -24.10 -4.37
N PHE A 175 -19.01 -22.90 -4.43
CA PHE A 175 -19.29 -21.84 -3.45
C PHE A 175 -20.40 -20.93 -3.97
N LYS A 176 -21.36 -20.60 -3.11
CA LYS A 176 -22.49 -19.71 -3.45
C LYS A 176 -22.45 -18.36 -2.74
N ALA A 177 -21.70 -18.25 -1.66
CA ALA A 177 -21.58 -17.03 -0.88
C ALA A 177 -20.15 -16.91 -0.31
N LEU A 178 -19.69 -15.66 -0.19
CA LEU A 178 -18.45 -15.27 0.46
C LEU A 178 -18.74 -14.07 1.34
N GLU A 179 -18.51 -14.20 2.64
CA GLU A 179 -18.61 -13.09 3.59
C GLU A 179 -17.20 -12.66 4.00
N ILE A 180 -16.91 -11.37 3.85
CA ILE A 180 -15.64 -10.77 4.23
C ILE A 180 -15.80 -10.06 5.58
N SER A 181 -15.18 -10.62 6.61
CA SER A 181 -15.07 -10.04 7.95
C SER A 181 -13.68 -9.45 8.24
N ALA A 182 -13.51 -8.72 9.35
CA ALA A 182 -12.19 -8.23 9.74
C ALA A 182 -11.17 -9.37 9.95
N GLU A 183 -11.62 -10.56 10.38
CA GLU A 183 -10.76 -11.74 10.53
C GLU A 183 -10.26 -12.22 9.16
N VAL A 184 -11.14 -12.26 8.15
CA VAL A 184 -10.78 -12.60 6.77
C VAL A 184 -9.78 -11.58 6.21
N CYS A 185 -9.99 -10.28 6.48
CA CYS A 185 -9.08 -9.23 6.06
C CYS A 185 -7.67 -9.37 6.67
N GLN A 186 -7.57 -9.87 7.91
CA GLN A 186 -6.28 -10.08 8.58
C GLN A 186 -5.52 -11.30 8.04
N ALA A 187 -6.27 -12.34 7.62
CA ALA A 187 -5.71 -13.63 7.24
C ALA A 187 -6.36 -14.20 5.96
N PRO A 188 -6.33 -13.48 4.82
CA PRO A 188 -7.09 -13.87 3.63
C PRO A 188 -6.66 -15.23 3.08
N ARG A 189 -5.35 -15.50 3.05
CA ARG A 189 -4.80 -16.78 2.57
C ARG A 189 -5.18 -17.96 3.48
N ASP A 190 -5.13 -17.79 4.79
CA ASP A 190 -5.53 -18.86 5.70
C ASP A 190 -7.03 -19.15 5.57
N HIS A 191 -7.85 -18.11 5.43
CA HIS A 191 -9.28 -18.26 5.29
C HIS A 191 -9.66 -19.02 4.01
N ILE A 192 -9.07 -18.65 2.86
CA ILE A 192 -9.36 -19.34 1.62
C ILE A 192 -8.93 -20.80 1.68
N LEU A 193 -7.77 -21.12 2.28
CA LEU A 193 -7.33 -22.50 2.43
C LEU A 193 -8.27 -23.33 3.29
N VAL A 194 -8.80 -22.75 4.37
CA VAL A 194 -9.84 -23.39 5.18
C VAL A 194 -11.11 -23.64 4.37
N MET A 195 -11.56 -22.67 3.55
CA MET A 195 -12.70 -22.87 2.65
C MET A 195 -12.47 -24.00 1.65
N LEU A 196 -11.23 -24.18 1.19
CA LEU A 196 -10.84 -25.21 0.23
C LEU A 196 -10.50 -26.56 0.88
N GLU A 197 -10.66 -26.71 2.20
CA GLU A 197 -10.27 -27.89 2.99
C GLU A 197 -8.77 -28.25 2.84
N GLN A 198 -7.93 -27.22 2.65
CA GLN A 198 -6.49 -27.34 2.45
C GLN A 198 -5.72 -26.89 3.70
N SER A 199 -4.62 -27.58 3.99
CA SER A 199 -3.71 -27.18 5.08
C SER A 199 -2.75 -26.09 4.58
N PRO A 200 -2.57 -24.97 5.33
CA PRO A 200 -1.57 -23.95 5.00
C PRO A 200 -0.16 -24.48 4.86
N LEU A 201 0.20 -25.51 5.63
CA LEU A 201 1.49 -26.14 5.54
C LEU A 201 1.64 -26.94 4.24
N VAL A 202 0.60 -27.69 3.85
CA VAL A 202 0.61 -28.47 2.61
C VAL A 202 0.64 -27.55 1.39
N ASP A 203 -0.19 -26.50 1.36
CA ASP A 203 -0.20 -25.49 0.29
C ASP A 203 1.18 -24.83 0.13
N PHE A 204 1.82 -24.47 1.25
CA PHE A 204 3.17 -23.90 1.22
C PHE A 204 4.20 -24.86 0.64
N ILE A 205 4.20 -26.14 1.06
CA ILE A 205 5.14 -27.15 0.56
C ILE A 205 4.93 -27.39 -0.93
N GLU A 206 3.68 -27.51 -1.40
CA GLU A 206 3.38 -27.73 -2.81
C GLU A 206 3.80 -26.52 -3.67
N LYS A 207 3.52 -25.31 -3.21
CA LYS A 207 3.94 -24.08 -3.89
C LYS A 207 5.45 -23.96 -3.94
N PHE A 208 6.14 -24.23 -2.82
CA PHE A 208 7.60 -24.20 -2.76
C PHE A 208 8.22 -25.23 -3.71
N ARG A 209 7.65 -26.45 -3.77
CA ARG A 209 8.06 -27.49 -4.71
C ARG A 209 7.84 -27.07 -6.16
N ARG A 210 6.71 -26.42 -6.47
CA ARG A 210 6.41 -25.95 -7.82
C ARG A 210 7.38 -24.86 -8.26
N ASP A 211 7.68 -23.92 -7.37
CA ASP A 211 8.46 -22.72 -7.70
C ASP A 211 9.98 -22.99 -7.66
N HIS A 212 10.45 -23.95 -6.85
CA HIS A 212 11.88 -24.23 -6.65
C HIS A 212 12.31 -25.68 -6.96
N GLY A 213 11.39 -26.59 -7.24
CA GLY A 213 11.70 -28.00 -7.51
C GLY A 213 12.15 -28.80 -6.27
N ILE A 214 11.95 -28.26 -5.06
CA ILE A 214 12.40 -28.83 -3.79
C ILE A 214 11.18 -29.19 -2.93
N GLU A 215 11.13 -30.43 -2.45
CA GLU A 215 10.08 -30.89 -1.54
C GLU A 215 10.54 -30.67 -0.09
N LEU A 216 9.98 -29.66 0.57
CA LEU A 216 10.25 -29.41 1.98
C LEU A 216 9.53 -30.47 2.83
N VAL A 217 10.27 -31.13 3.71
CA VAL A 217 9.72 -32.03 4.72
C VAL A 217 9.74 -31.30 6.05
N ILE A 218 8.57 -31.02 6.61
CA ILE A 218 8.40 -30.34 7.90
C ILE A 218 7.91 -31.39 8.91
N PRO A 219 8.77 -31.85 9.84
CA PRO A 219 8.36 -32.77 10.89
C PRO A 219 7.37 -32.13 11.90
N GLU A 220 6.57 -32.96 12.57
CA GLU A 220 5.57 -32.52 13.57
C GLU A 220 6.11 -31.53 14.62
N PRO A 221 7.31 -31.73 15.23
CA PRO A 221 7.86 -30.77 16.20
C PRO A 221 8.13 -29.39 15.61
N VAL A 222 8.53 -29.34 14.33
CA VAL A 222 8.81 -28.11 13.60
C VAL A 222 7.50 -27.41 13.23
N GLU A 223 6.48 -28.16 12.84
CA GLU A 223 5.14 -27.62 12.62
C GLU A 223 4.58 -26.99 13.89
N GLN A 224 4.71 -27.66 15.04
CA GLN A 224 4.25 -27.13 16.32
C GLN A 224 4.94 -25.81 16.67
N LYS A 225 6.27 -25.71 16.48
CA LYS A 225 7.01 -24.45 16.65
C LYS A 225 6.52 -23.33 15.73
N ILE A 226 6.19 -23.63 14.47
CA ILE A 226 5.64 -22.64 13.55
C ILE A 226 4.28 -22.12 14.04
N ARG A 227 3.43 -23.01 14.57
CA ARG A 227 2.13 -22.64 15.15
C ARG A 227 2.28 -21.81 16.41
N GLU A 228 3.21 -22.17 17.29
CA GLU A 228 3.56 -21.38 18.48
C GLU A 228 4.07 -19.99 18.10
N TYR A 229 5.01 -19.90 17.14
CA TYR A 229 5.49 -18.63 16.62
C TYR A 229 4.37 -17.75 16.04
N ALA A 230 3.45 -18.35 15.28
CA ALA A 230 2.29 -17.63 14.74
C ALA A 230 1.41 -17.04 15.85
N LYS A 231 1.16 -17.83 16.91
CA LYS A 231 0.39 -17.42 18.07
C LYS A 231 1.09 -16.31 18.87
N ASP A 232 2.37 -16.47 19.16
CA ASP A 232 3.16 -15.52 19.96
C ASP A 232 3.26 -14.15 19.27
N ASN A 233 3.33 -14.15 17.94
CA ASN A 233 3.41 -12.92 17.14
C ASN A 233 2.04 -12.40 16.68
N SER A 234 0.94 -13.09 17.03
CA SER A 234 -0.42 -12.76 16.58
C SER A 234 -0.51 -12.58 15.05
N ILE A 235 0.07 -13.52 14.29
CA ILE A 235 0.06 -13.52 12.82
C ILE A 235 -0.57 -14.82 12.26
N PRO A 236 -1.08 -14.80 11.02
CA PRO A 236 -1.57 -16.00 10.35
C PRO A 236 -0.49 -17.06 10.14
N ILE A 237 -0.87 -18.33 10.03
CA ILE A 237 0.05 -19.46 9.85
C ILE A 237 0.76 -19.36 8.49
N SER A 238 0.04 -19.02 7.41
CA SER A 238 0.69 -18.76 6.10
C SER A 238 1.74 -17.66 6.19
N THR A 239 1.49 -16.62 6.98
CA THR A 239 2.45 -15.51 7.18
C THR A 239 3.65 -15.97 7.99
N ALA A 240 3.44 -16.78 9.03
CA ALA A 240 4.52 -17.38 9.80
C ALA A 240 5.42 -18.28 8.92
N LEU A 241 4.81 -19.13 8.09
CA LEU A 241 5.52 -19.98 7.12
C LEU A 241 6.38 -19.15 6.18
N ILE A 242 5.83 -18.10 5.57
CA ILE A 242 6.58 -17.21 4.68
C ILE A 242 7.72 -16.51 5.44
N ARG A 243 7.48 -16.00 6.65
CA ARG A 243 8.52 -15.30 7.42
C ARG A 243 9.68 -16.22 7.80
N LEU A 244 9.38 -17.42 8.28
CA LEU A 244 10.38 -18.37 8.75
C LEU A 244 11.10 -19.09 7.61
N LEU A 245 10.40 -19.38 6.50
CA LEU A 245 10.90 -20.27 5.45
C LEU A 245 11.13 -19.59 4.09
N SER A 246 10.82 -18.30 3.91
CA SER A 246 11.10 -17.59 2.63
C SER A 246 12.56 -17.68 2.20
N ARG A 247 13.48 -17.69 3.18
CA ARG A 247 14.93 -17.81 2.96
C ARG A 247 15.36 -19.20 2.51
N ALA A 248 14.52 -20.22 2.69
CA ALA A 248 14.79 -21.56 2.17
C ALA A 248 14.87 -21.56 0.63
N SER A 249 14.33 -20.54 -0.06
CA SER A 249 14.51 -20.37 -1.51
C SER A 249 15.99 -20.30 -1.95
N ALA A 250 16.90 -19.95 -1.04
CA ALA A 250 18.36 -20.02 -1.28
C ALA A 250 18.83 -21.42 -1.71
N LEU A 251 18.14 -22.48 -1.29
CA LEU A 251 18.41 -23.87 -1.68
C LEU A 251 18.36 -24.08 -3.21
N ASN A 252 17.50 -23.32 -3.91
CA ASN A 252 17.37 -23.39 -5.37
C ASN A 252 18.69 -23.01 -6.08
N TYR A 253 19.37 -21.98 -5.59
CA TYR A 253 20.65 -21.53 -6.17
C TYR A 253 21.80 -22.50 -5.95
N MET A 254 21.69 -23.35 -4.92
CA MET A 254 22.70 -24.37 -4.60
C MET A 254 22.50 -25.67 -5.40
N ASN A 255 21.58 -25.67 -6.37
CA ASN A 255 21.22 -26.82 -7.22
C ASN A 255 20.77 -28.05 -6.40
N MET A 256 20.24 -27.82 -5.19
CA MET A 256 19.65 -28.89 -4.38
C MET A 256 18.34 -29.33 -5.03
N LYS A 257 18.17 -30.64 -5.22
CA LYS A 257 16.97 -31.24 -5.79
C LYS A 257 16.47 -32.36 -4.89
N GLY A 258 15.15 -32.52 -4.81
CA GLY A 258 14.51 -33.58 -4.03
C GLY A 258 14.04 -33.11 -2.65
N LYS A 259 14.14 -33.98 -1.65
CA LYS A 259 13.58 -33.74 -0.32
C LYS A 259 14.58 -33.00 0.57
N PHE A 260 14.13 -31.94 1.23
CA PHE A 260 14.89 -31.20 2.22
C PHE A 260 14.12 -31.12 3.54
N THR A 261 14.67 -31.72 4.59
CA THR A 261 14.03 -31.72 5.92
C THR A 261 14.38 -30.45 6.67
N ILE A 262 13.35 -29.70 7.06
CA ILE A 262 13.51 -28.53 7.92
C ILE A 262 13.68 -29.03 9.37
N THR A 263 14.67 -28.49 10.07
CA THR A 263 14.92 -28.77 11.49
C THR A 263 14.58 -27.56 12.36
N GLU A 264 14.42 -27.78 13.66
CA GLU A 264 14.09 -26.69 14.60
C GLU A 264 15.19 -25.62 14.66
N GLU A 265 16.46 -26.02 14.59
CA GLU A 265 17.60 -25.10 14.57
C GLU A 265 17.55 -24.12 13.39
N MET A 266 16.98 -24.55 12.25
CA MET A 266 16.82 -23.70 11.07
C MET A 266 15.76 -22.61 11.29
N LEU A 267 14.75 -22.86 12.13
CA LEU A 267 13.73 -21.87 12.48
C LEU A 267 14.25 -20.85 13.50
N GLU A 268 15.13 -21.28 14.41
CA GLU A 268 15.70 -20.44 15.46
C GLU A 268 16.77 -19.48 14.96
N ASN A 269 17.48 -19.83 13.87
CA ASN A 269 18.48 -18.97 13.26
C ASN A 269 17.94 -18.32 11.96
N PRO A 270 17.57 -17.02 11.99
CA PRO A 270 17.03 -16.31 10.82
C PRO A 270 18.02 -16.23 9.64
N LYS A 271 19.32 -16.38 9.90
CA LYS A 271 20.39 -16.32 8.90
C LYS A 271 20.85 -17.70 8.43
N TYR A 272 20.26 -18.78 8.93
CA TYR A 272 20.72 -20.14 8.61
C TYR A 272 20.88 -20.39 7.11
N PHE A 273 19.83 -20.08 6.33
CA PHE A 273 19.85 -20.30 4.88
C PHE A 273 20.79 -19.35 4.14
N ASP A 274 20.94 -18.11 4.62
CA ASP A 274 21.89 -17.15 4.06
C ASP A 274 23.33 -17.63 4.31
N ASP A 275 23.64 -18.02 5.55
CA ASP A 275 24.96 -18.48 5.96
C ASP A 275 25.34 -19.77 5.21
N MET A 276 24.37 -20.66 5.01
CA MET A 276 24.55 -21.86 4.20
C MET A 276 24.85 -21.51 2.74
N TYR A 277 24.13 -20.56 2.15
CA TYR A 277 24.38 -20.09 0.78
C TYR A 277 25.77 -19.46 0.63
N VAL A 278 26.18 -18.59 1.57
CA VAL A 278 27.51 -17.96 1.56
C VAL A 278 28.61 -19.02 1.63
N LYS A 279 28.48 -20.02 2.51
CA LYS A 279 29.44 -21.12 2.61
C LYS A 279 29.52 -21.93 1.31
N TRP A 280 28.38 -22.23 0.69
CA TRP A 280 28.35 -22.94 -0.58
C TRP A 280 29.02 -22.12 -1.69
N HIS A 281 28.72 -20.82 -1.79
CA HIS A 281 29.30 -19.93 -2.78
C HIS A 281 30.83 -19.82 -2.63
N GLN A 282 31.32 -19.68 -1.40
CA GLN A 282 32.76 -19.64 -1.13
C GLN A 282 33.44 -20.95 -1.56
N ALA A 283 32.85 -22.10 -1.23
CA ALA A 283 33.38 -23.40 -1.64
C ALA A 283 33.44 -23.57 -3.18
N GLN A 284 32.46 -23.01 -3.91
CA GLN A 284 32.49 -23.01 -5.38
C GLN A 284 33.62 -22.13 -5.93
N MET A 285 33.86 -20.96 -5.33
CA MET A 285 34.97 -20.07 -5.72
C MET A 285 36.32 -20.74 -5.47
N ASP A 286 36.52 -21.34 -4.29
CA ASP A 286 37.76 -22.04 -3.94
C ASP A 286 38.01 -23.24 -4.88
N LEU A 287 36.95 -23.99 -5.26
CA LEU A 287 37.01 -25.07 -6.24
C LEU A 287 37.38 -24.58 -7.64
N GLN A 288 36.91 -23.39 -8.03
CA GLN A 288 37.20 -22.81 -9.32
C GLN A 288 38.65 -22.29 -9.39
N GLU A 289 39.11 -21.59 -8.35
CA GLU A 289 40.52 -21.19 -8.22
C GLU A 289 41.46 -22.41 -8.24
N ALA A 290 41.09 -23.51 -7.56
CA ALA A 290 41.87 -24.74 -7.58
C ALA A 290 41.91 -25.40 -8.97
N ARG A 291 40.85 -25.28 -9.78
CA ARG A 291 40.82 -25.79 -11.16
C ARG A 291 41.63 -24.93 -12.11
N ASP A 292 41.57 -23.62 -11.95
CA ASP A 292 42.34 -22.66 -12.75
C ASP A 292 43.84 -22.81 -12.46
N ASN A 293 44.23 -22.95 -11.20
CA ASN A 293 45.62 -23.21 -10.79
C ASN A 293 46.16 -24.60 -11.21
N ALA A 294 45.28 -25.57 -11.49
CA ALA A 294 45.66 -26.90 -11.97
C ALA A 294 45.72 -26.99 -13.51
N ALA A 295 45.25 -25.96 -14.20
CA ALA A 295 45.26 -25.85 -15.66
C ALA A 295 46.44 -25.03 -16.21
N GLU A 296 47.13 -24.26 -15.34
CA GLU A 296 48.48 -23.68 -15.59
C GLU A 296 49.61 -24.69 -15.34
#